data_AF-A0A949X0E0-F1
#
_entry.id   AF-A0A949X0E0-F1
#
_cell.length_a   1.000
_cell.length_b   1.000
_cell.length_c   1.000
_cell.angle_alpha   90.00
_cell.angle_beta   90.00
_cell.angle_gamma   90.00
#
_symmetry.space_group_name_H-M   'P 1'
#
loop_
_entity.id
_entity.type
_entity.pdbx_description
1 polymer ?
#
loop_
_entity_poly.entity_id
_entity_poly.type
_entity_poly.pdbx_seq_one_letter_code
_entity_poly.pdbx_strand_id
1 'polypeptide(L)'
;LDVSTATDVIRDDAAIDNEFRSILRQLITYMMEDPRTISTSLEVIWVAKAIERIGDHAKNMAEQVIYIVKGTDVRHIDPASIERELAGR
;
A
#
# COMPACT_ATOMS: atom_id res chain seq x y z
N LEU A 1 4.53 21.91 3.28
CA LEU A 1 4.48 20.47 2.90
C LEU A 1 4.71 19.68 4.17
N ASP A 2 3.79 18.77 4.51
CA ASP A 2 3.81 18.05 5.77
C ASP A 2 4.49 16.68 5.62
N VAL A 3 5.68 16.57 6.20
CA VAL A 3 6.51 15.35 6.18
C VAL A 3 5.92 14.28 7.09
N SER A 4 5.29 14.66 8.21
CA SER A 4 4.75 13.71 9.18
C SER A 4 3.62 12.88 8.58
N THR A 5 2.66 13.56 7.96
CA THR A 5 1.55 12.91 7.25
C THR A 5 2.06 12.07 6.07
N ALA A 6 3.11 12.50 5.36
CA ALA A 6 3.71 11.70 4.29
C ALA A 6 4.33 10.39 4.81
N THR A 7 5.00 10.43 5.96
CA THR A 7 5.53 9.22 6.61
C THR A 7 4.42 8.26 7.04
N ASP A 8 3.31 8.77 7.58
CA ASP A 8 2.14 7.95 7.93
C ASP A 8 1.55 7.23 6.71
N VAL A 9 1.40 7.93 5.58
CA VAL A 9 0.90 7.33 4.32
C VAL A 9 1.80 6.19 3.85
N ILE A 10 3.13 6.36 3.91
CA ILE A 10 4.09 5.32 3.52
C ILE A 10 3.99 4.09 4.43
N ARG A 11 3.74 4.30 5.74
CA ARG A 11 3.56 3.19 6.69
C ARG A 11 2.28 2.41 6.43
N ASP A 12 1.19 3.12 6.14
CA ASP A 12 -0.14 2.52 6.01
C ASP A 12 -0.30 1.71 4.71
N ASP A 13 0.49 2.00 3.66
CA ASP A 13 0.54 1.24 2.40
C ASP A 13 0.77 -0.27 2.62
N ALA A 14 1.65 -0.63 3.56
CA ALA A 14 1.93 -2.03 3.89
C ALA A 14 0.69 -2.77 4.43
N ALA A 15 -0.23 -2.08 5.09
CA ALA A 15 -1.48 -2.68 5.56
C ALA A 15 -2.40 -3.01 4.38
N ILE A 16 -2.47 -2.14 3.36
CA ILE A 16 -3.27 -2.35 2.15
C ILE A 16 -2.77 -3.56 1.36
N ASP A 17 -1.45 -3.68 1.19
CA ASP A 17 -0.82 -4.84 0.53
C ASP A 17 -1.15 -6.16 1.22
N ASN A 18 -1.08 -6.16 2.56
CA ASN A 18 -1.40 -7.34 3.36
C ASN A 18 -2.87 -7.71 3.27
N GLU A 19 -3.76 -6.72 3.29
CA GLU A 19 -5.21 -6.93 3.18
C GLU A 19 -5.58 -7.47 1.80
N PHE A 20 -4.98 -6.95 0.72
CA PHE A 20 -5.16 -7.49 -0.63
C PHE A 20 -4.83 -8.99 -0.71
N ARG A 21 -3.72 -9.42 -0.08
CA ARG A 21 -3.34 -10.85 -0.01
C ARG A 21 -4.32 -11.66 0.83
N SER A 22 -4.87 -11.06 1.89
CA SER A 22 -5.89 -11.69 2.74
C SER A 22 -7.17 -11.96 1.93
N ILE A 23 -7.69 -10.92 1.28
CA ILE A 23 -8.87 -10.97 0.41
C ILE A 23 -8.68 -12.01 -0.70
N LEU A 24 -7.51 -12.02 -1.36
CA LEU A 24 -7.23 -12.98 -2.42
C LEU A 24 -7.35 -14.43 -1.93
N ARG A 25 -6.81 -14.75 -0.76
CA ARG A 25 -6.92 -16.10 -0.17
C ARG A 25 -8.36 -16.46 0.18
N GLN A 26 -9.12 -15.52 0.75
CA GLN A 26 -10.53 -15.74 1.07
C GLN A 26 -11.36 -16.00 -0.18
N LEU A 27 -11.14 -15.24 -1.25
CA LEU A 27 -11.84 -15.41 -2.53
C LEU A 27 -11.49 -16.75 -3.19
N ILE A 28 -10.25 -17.23 -3.06
CA ILE A 28 -9.87 -18.58 -3.49
C ILE A 28 -10.70 -19.64 -2.74
N THR A 29 -10.84 -19.51 -1.42
CA THR A 29 -11.68 -20.42 -0.64
C THR A 29 -13.14 -20.41 -1.10
N TYR A 30 -13.73 -19.24 -1.33
CA TYR A 30 -15.10 -19.14 -1.85
C TYR A 30 -15.27 -19.81 -3.22
N MET A 31 -14.31 -19.60 -4.13
CA MET A 31 -14.31 -20.24 -5.45
C MET A 31 -14.17 -21.78 -5.37
N MET A 32 -13.43 -22.29 -4.37
CA MET A 32 -13.30 -23.72 -4.13
C MET A 32 -14.55 -24.34 -3.52
N GLU A 33 -15.27 -23.61 -2.67
CA GLU A 33 -16.53 -24.05 -2.06
C GLU A 33 -17.69 -24.08 -3.07
N ASP A 34 -17.80 -23.06 -3.93
CA ASP A 34 -18.80 -23.01 -5.00
C ASP A 34 -18.22 -22.41 -6.30
N PRO A 35 -17.94 -23.23 -7.33
CA PRO A 35 -17.42 -22.75 -8.60
C PRO A 35 -18.29 -21.73 -9.34
N ARG A 36 -19.58 -21.60 -9.00
CA ARG A 36 -20.46 -20.57 -9.59
C ARG A 36 -20.08 -19.16 -9.14
N THR A 37 -19.30 -19.03 -8.05
CA THR A 37 -18.83 -17.75 -7.51
C THR A 37 -17.57 -17.22 -8.18
N ILE A 38 -16.96 -17.96 -9.12
CA ILE A 38 -15.69 -17.58 -9.75
C ILE A 38 -15.76 -16.20 -10.40
N SER A 39 -16.78 -15.95 -11.23
CA SER A 39 -16.89 -14.66 -11.94
C SER A 39 -17.01 -13.48 -10.98
N THR A 40 -17.88 -13.56 -9.98
CA THR A 40 -18.04 -12.50 -8.97
C THR A 40 -16.78 -12.33 -8.12
N SER A 41 -16.12 -13.43 -7.75
CA SER A 41 -14.86 -13.37 -6.99
C SER A 41 -13.75 -12.66 -7.78
N LEU A 42 -13.67 -12.90 -9.10
CA LEU A 42 -12.73 -12.19 -9.97
C LEU A 42 -13.04 -10.69 -10.02
N GLU A 43 -14.30 -10.28 -10.12
CA GLU A 43 -14.69 -8.86 -10.06
C GLU A 43 -14.24 -8.20 -8.75
N VAL A 44 -14.40 -8.89 -7.61
CA VAL A 44 -13.93 -8.38 -6.31
C VAL A 44 -12.39 -8.28 -6.28
N ILE A 45 -11.67 -9.25 -6.86
CA ILE A 45 -10.19 -9.17 -6.98
C ILE A 45 -9.78 -7.92 -7.77
N TRP A 46 -10.48 -7.59 -8.86
CA TRP A 46 -10.19 -6.38 -9.65
C TRP A 46 -10.40 -5.11 -8.83
N VAL A 47 -11.48 -5.04 -8.07
CA VAL A 47 -11.74 -3.90 -7.16
C VAL A 47 -10.65 -3.80 -6.09
N ALA A 48 -10.31 -4.91 -5.42
CA ALA A 48 -9.27 -4.92 -4.40
C ALA A 48 -7.90 -4.53 -4.97
N LYS A 49 -7.57 -4.98 -6.19
CA LYS A 49 -6.33 -4.59 -6.88
C LYS A 49 -6.32 -3.11 -7.26
N ALA A 50 -7.46 -2.56 -7.68
CA ALA A 50 -7.56 -1.13 -7.95
C ALA A 50 -7.31 -0.28 -6.69
N ILE A 51 -7.79 -0.73 -5.53
CA ILE A 51 -7.54 -0.08 -4.23
C ILE A 51 -6.05 -0.14 -3.87
N GLU A 52 -5.40 -1.29 -4.01
CA GLU A 52 -3.96 -1.42 -3.75
C GLU A 52 -3.14 -0.47 -4.64
N ARG A 53 -3.50 -0.34 -5.92
CA ARG A 53 -2.84 0.62 -6.83
C ARG A 53 -3.03 2.07 -6.41
N ILE A 54 -4.19 2.42 -5.86
CA ILE A 54 -4.43 3.77 -5.32
C ILE A 54 -3.52 4.02 -4.11
N GLY A 55 -3.36 3.01 -3.24
CA GLY A 55 -2.40 3.05 -2.12
C GLY A 55 -0.97 3.30 -2.57
N ASP A 56 -0.48 2.51 -3.53
CA ASP A 56 0.87 2.67 -4.08
C ASP A 56 1.05 4.06 -4.73
N HIS A 57 0.05 4.58 -5.44
CA HIS A 57 0.10 5.95 -5.96
C HIS A 57 0.17 7.01 -4.84
N ALA A 58 -0.58 6.85 -3.76
CA ALA A 58 -0.53 7.76 -2.61
C ALA A 58 0.85 7.73 -1.93
N LYS A 59 1.43 6.53 -1.76
CA LYS A 59 2.80 6.36 -1.27
C LYS A 59 3.83 7.04 -2.15
N ASN A 60 3.78 6.81 -3.47
CA ASN A 60 4.69 7.47 -4.41
C ASN A 60 4.62 9.01 -4.29
N MET A 61 3.42 9.58 -4.11
CA MET A 61 3.26 11.01 -3.87
C MET A 61 3.88 11.45 -2.52
N ALA A 62 3.70 10.66 -1.46
CA ALA A 62 4.28 10.93 -0.15
C ALA A 62 5.83 10.91 -0.18
N GLU A 63 6.43 9.94 -0.86
CA GLU A 63 7.88 9.88 -1.08
C GLU A 63 8.41 11.14 -1.80
N GLN A 64 7.69 11.62 -2.81
CA GLN A 64 8.03 12.87 -3.50
C GLN A 64 7.95 14.10 -2.57
N VAL A 65 6.94 14.16 -1.70
CA VAL A 65 6.83 15.23 -0.70
C VAL A 65 8.04 15.23 0.24
N ILE A 66 8.48 14.05 0.72
CA ILE A 66 9.66 13.94 1.58
C ILE A 66 10.92 14.40 0.83
N TYR A 67 11.09 13.97 -0.42
CA TYR A 67 12.22 14.38 -1.25
C TYR A 67 12.28 15.90 -1.44
N ILE A 68 11.15 16.54 -1.75
CA ILE A 68 11.08 17.99 -1.96
C ILE A 68 11.42 18.77 -0.68
N VAL A 69 10.98 18.30 0.49
CA VAL A 69 11.17 19.03 1.75
C VAL A 69 12.53 18.78 2.39
N LYS A 70 13.00 17.54 2.38
CA LYS A 70 14.21 17.12 3.11
C LYS A 70 15.43 16.94 2.19
N GLY A 71 15.24 16.92 0.86
CA GLY A 71 16.29 16.64 -0.11
C GLY A 71 16.82 15.21 -0.05
N THR A 72 16.15 14.33 0.70
CA THR A 72 16.53 12.92 0.88
C THR A 72 15.66 12.04 0.01
N ASP A 73 16.30 11.19 -0.79
CA ASP A 73 15.60 10.16 -1.55
C ASP A 73 15.29 8.98 -0.63
N VAL A 74 14.01 8.82 -0.30
CA VAL A 74 13.52 7.76 0.60
C VAL A 74 12.88 6.59 -0.15
N ARG A 75 12.97 6.57 -1.49
CA ARG A 75 12.44 5.50 -2.31
C ARG A 75 13.19 4.20 -2.04
N HIS A 76 12.47 3.09 -2.00
CA HIS A 76 13.01 1.75 -1.74
C HIS A 76 13.68 1.57 -0.36
N ILE A 77 13.43 2.49 0.57
CA ILE A 77 13.87 2.39 1.96
C ILE A 77 12.71 1.81 2.80
N ASP A 78 13.03 0.93 3.73
CA ASP A 78 12.05 0.43 4.69
C ASP A 78 11.47 1.59 5.54
N PRO A 79 10.14 1.66 5.79
CA PRO A 79 9.53 2.77 6.51
C PRO A 79 10.16 3.07 7.87
N ALA A 80 10.58 2.04 8.62
CA ALA A 80 11.23 2.24 9.92
C ALA A 80 12.66 2.83 9.79
N SER A 81 13.27 2.72 8.61
CA SER A 81 14.54 3.36 8.30
C SER A 81 14.37 4.81 7.86
N ILE A 82 13.25 5.14 7.19
CA ILE A 82 12.87 6.52 6.86
C ILE A 82 12.72 7.35 8.14
N GLU A 83 11.98 6.84 9.14
CA GLU A 83 11.80 7.55 10.42
C GLU A 83 13.13 7.84 11.13
N ARG A 84 14.05 6.88 11.14
CA ARG A 84 15.38 7.06 11.76
C ARG A 84 16.22 8.10 11.05
N GLU A 85 16.18 8.12 9.72
CA GLU A 85 16.90 9.11 8.92
C GLU A 85 16.30 10.52 9.07
N LEU A 86 14.98 10.61 9.19
CA LEU A 86 14.27 11.86 9.43
C LEU A 86 14.42 12.39 10.88
N ALA A 87 14.58 11.51 11.87
CA ALA A 87 14.79 11.88 13.27
C ALA A 87 16.24 12.30 13.58
N GLY A 88 17.20 11.90 12.74
CA GLY A 88 18.62 12.23 12.90
C GLY A 88 19.04 13.60 12.34
N ARG A 89 18.11 14.37 11.74
CA ARG A 89 18.34 15.68 11.11
C ARG A 89 17.37 16.74 11.61
#